data_AF-A0A7S2IWX2-F1
#
_entry.id   AF-A0A7S2IWX2-F1
#
_cell.length_a   1.000
_cell.length_b   1.000
_cell.length_c   1.000
_cell.angle_alpha   90.00
_cell.angle_beta   90.00
_cell.angle_gamma   90.00
#
_symmetry.space_group_name_H-M   'P 1'
#
loop_
_entity.id
_entity.type
_entity.pdbx_description
1 polymer ?
#
loop_
_entity_poly.entity_id
_entity_poly.type
_entity_poly.pdbx_seq_one_letter_code
_entity_poly.pdbx_strand_id
1 'polypeptide(L)'
;VIGLMYELGTDSECNPFLDKFWNTFPMEKGVTEYTADNFDLNVKLTEELAHGYWHWYGSLTTPPCTQGVSWNLLKRTEKVCQRQVDRLKAALYATQNGINFNNRVVQPLHHRVVTDNNLHHTQSSSSQTRETEASSAMKCGLQGGLVATAAAVLARP
;
A
#
# COMPACT_ATOMS: atom_id res chain seq x y z
N VAL A 1 -7.25 -9.50 -3.85
CA VAL A 1 -6.66 -8.31 -4.49
C VAL A 1 -5.33 -8.01 -3.83
N ILE A 2 -4.30 -7.72 -4.62
CA ILE A 2 -2.98 -7.28 -4.13
C ILE A 2 -2.84 -5.79 -4.48
N GLY A 3 -2.51 -4.97 -3.49
CA GLY A 3 -2.24 -3.54 -3.66
C GLY A 3 -0.75 -3.26 -3.50
N LEU A 4 -0.17 -2.57 -4.47
CA LEU A 4 1.17 -2.01 -4.41
C LEU A 4 1.06 -0.49 -4.45
N MET A 5 1.64 0.18 -3.46
CA MET A 5 1.61 1.63 -3.36
C MET A 5 2.87 2.22 -3.99
N TYR A 6 2.68 3.35 -4.67
CA TYR A 6 3.77 4.12 -5.25
C TYR A 6 3.86 5.48 -4.56
N GLU A 7 5.09 5.93 -4.35
CA GLU A 7 5.41 7.28 -3.90
C GLU A 7 6.07 8.05 -5.04
N LEU A 8 5.73 9.33 -5.13
CA LEU A 8 6.40 10.23 -6.07
C LEU A 8 7.87 10.37 -5.67
N GLY A 9 8.76 9.96 -6.58
CA GLY A 9 10.19 10.20 -6.49
C GLY A 9 10.59 11.48 -7.21
N THR A 10 11.89 11.72 -7.29
CA THR A 10 12.48 12.74 -8.16
C THR A 10 12.31 12.39 -9.64
N ASP A 11 12.59 13.35 -10.54
CA ASP A 11 12.50 13.13 -11.99
C ASP A 11 13.43 12.01 -12.50
N SER A 12 14.52 11.74 -11.78
CA SER A 12 15.45 10.64 -12.06
C SER A 12 15.00 9.28 -11.50
N GLU A 13 14.04 9.24 -10.58
CA GLU A 13 13.56 8.03 -9.91
C GLU A 13 12.31 7.47 -10.61
N CYS A 14 12.40 7.29 -11.93
CA CYS A 14 11.35 6.60 -12.68
C CYS A 14 11.35 5.10 -12.37
N ASN A 15 10.16 4.50 -12.31
CA ASN A 15 10.04 3.06 -12.11
C ASN A 15 10.40 2.31 -13.40
N PRO A 16 11.49 1.51 -13.43
CA PRO A 16 11.91 0.84 -14.67
C PRO A 16 10.93 -0.24 -15.12
N PHE A 17 10.23 -0.87 -14.17
CA PHE A 17 9.21 -1.86 -14.49
C PHE A 17 8.01 -1.21 -15.17
N LEU A 18 7.53 -0.07 -14.65
CA LEU A 18 6.41 0.64 -15.27
C LEU A 18 6.75 1.24 -16.64
N ASP A 19 8.00 1.60 -16.92
CA ASP A 19 8.39 2.13 -18.23
C ASP A 19 8.18 1.14 -19.38
N LYS A 20 8.19 -0.17 -19.10
CA LYS A 20 7.82 -1.21 -20.06
C LYS A 20 6.35 -1.10 -20.49
N PHE A 21 5.50 -0.67 -19.56
CA PHE A 21 4.07 -0.52 -19.77
C PHE A 21 3.71 0.86 -20.34
N TRP A 22 4.32 1.93 -19.81
CA TRP A 22 3.93 3.29 -20.18
C TRP A 22 4.13 3.61 -21.66
N ASN A 23 5.12 3.01 -22.33
CA ASN A 23 5.32 3.22 -23.76
C ASN A 23 4.15 2.72 -24.62
N THR A 24 3.43 1.69 -24.16
CA THR A 24 2.28 1.09 -24.85
C THR A 24 0.94 1.49 -24.25
N PHE A 25 0.94 2.39 -23.27
CA PHE A 25 -0.30 2.80 -22.62
C PHE A 25 -1.23 3.54 -23.60
N PRO A 26 -2.48 3.07 -23.78
CA PRO A 26 -3.44 3.73 -24.65
C PRO A 26 -3.83 5.10 -24.08
N MET A 27 -3.75 6.12 -24.92
CA MET A 27 -4.17 7.48 -24.57
C MET A 27 -5.63 7.77 -24.91
N GLU A 28 -6.28 6.90 -25.71
CA GLU A 28 -7.65 7.05 -26.17
C GLU A 28 -8.55 5.92 -25.67
N LYS A 29 -9.87 6.16 -25.65
CA LYS A 29 -10.86 5.13 -25.34
C LYS A 29 -10.92 4.13 -26.50
N GLY A 30 -10.87 2.85 -26.19
CA GLY A 30 -11.07 1.80 -27.19
C GLY A 30 -10.36 0.52 -26.82
N VAL A 31 -10.27 -0.38 -27.79
CA VAL A 31 -9.47 -1.59 -27.70
C VAL A 31 -8.21 -1.35 -28.53
N THR A 32 -7.05 -1.43 -27.87
CA THR A 32 -5.76 -1.50 -28.55
C THR A 32 -5.18 -2.89 -28.32
N GLU A 33 -4.55 -3.46 -29.33
CA GLU A 33 -3.75 -4.66 -29.13
C GLU A 33 -2.51 -4.31 -28.30
N TYR A 34 -2.18 -5.19 -27.36
CA TYR A 34 -0.96 -5.07 -26.57
C TYR A 34 0.19 -5.73 -27.33
N THR A 35 1.14 -4.92 -27.80
CA THR A 35 2.25 -5.38 -28.66
C THR A 35 3.61 -5.31 -27.96
N ALA A 36 3.65 -5.09 -26.65
CA ALA A 36 4.90 -5.00 -25.88
C ALA A 36 5.33 -6.33 -25.27
N ASP A 37 6.52 -6.31 -24.66
CA ASP A 37 7.14 -7.47 -24.02
C ASP A 37 6.22 -8.13 -22.99
N ASN A 38 6.15 -9.46 -23.03
CA ASN A 38 5.45 -10.21 -21.99
C ASN A 38 6.22 -10.09 -20.67
N PHE A 39 5.61 -9.47 -19.67
CA PHE A 39 6.23 -9.29 -18.35
C PHE A 39 5.61 -10.27 -17.34
N ASP A 40 6.48 -10.98 -16.61
CA ASP A 40 6.03 -11.85 -15.53
C ASP A 40 5.78 -11.05 -14.25
N LEU A 41 4.50 -10.80 -13.96
CA LEU A 41 4.07 -10.14 -12.74
C LEU A 41 4.37 -10.95 -11.48
N ASN A 42 4.52 -12.28 -11.58
CA ASN A 42 4.80 -13.12 -10.40
C ASN A 42 6.17 -12.80 -9.83
N VAL A 43 7.17 -12.56 -10.67
CA VAL A 43 8.53 -12.20 -10.19
C VAL A 43 8.47 -10.92 -9.37
N LYS A 44 7.87 -9.85 -9.91
CA LYS A 44 7.76 -8.56 -9.21
C LYS A 44 6.94 -8.69 -7.93
N LEU A 45 5.78 -9.33 -7.98
CA LEU A 45 4.92 -9.46 -6.80
C LEU A 45 5.53 -10.36 -5.72
N THR A 46 6.26 -11.41 -6.09
CA THR A 46 6.93 -12.30 -5.12
C THR A 46 8.03 -11.56 -4.37
N GLU A 47 8.82 -10.74 -5.06
CA GLU A 47 9.83 -9.87 -4.43
C GLU A 47 9.18 -8.93 -3.41
N GLU A 48 8.10 -8.25 -3.80
CA GLU A 48 7.42 -7.30 -2.89
C GLU A 48 6.74 -7.99 -1.71
N LEU A 49 6.13 -9.16 -1.94
CA LEU A 49 5.49 -9.96 -0.88
C LEU A 49 6.50 -10.45 0.16
N ALA A 50 7.78 -10.62 -0.20
CA ALA A 50 8.84 -11.00 0.73
C ALA A 50 9.05 -9.94 1.83
N HIS A 51 8.70 -8.68 1.58
CA HIS A 51 8.74 -7.60 2.57
C HIS A 51 7.52 -7.57 3.51
N GLY A 52 6.56 -8.46 3.31
CA GLY A 52 5.33 -8.54 4.10
C GLY A 52 4.21 -7.61 3.59
N TYR A 53 3.02 -7.78 4.16
CA TYR A 53 1.81 -7.09 3.74
C TYR A 53 0.79 -6.96 4.87
N TRP A 54 -0.09 -5.98 4.75
CA TRP A 54 -1.28 -5.85 5.58
C TRP A 54 -2.45 -6.61 4.95
N HIS A 55 -3.23 -7.32 5.74
CA HIS A 55 -4.37 -8.09 5.27
C HIS A 55 -5.68 -7.69 5.96
N TRP A 56 -6.76 -7.59 5.19
CA TRP A 56 -8.13 -7.44 5.72
C TRP A 56 -9.19 -7.86 4.69
N TYR A 57 -10.40 -8.12 5.18
CA TYR A 57 -11.59 -8.26 4.33
C TYR A 57 -12.28 -6.91 4.11
N GLY A 58 -12.62 -6.62 2.86
CA GLY A 58 -13.26 -5.36 2.46
C GLY A 58 -14.25 -5.57 1.32
N SER A 59 -14.39 -4.54 0.49
CA SER A 59 -15.27 -4.54 -0.67
C SER A 59 -14.55 -4.08 -1.92
N LEU A 60 -15.23 -4.17 -3.06
CA LEU A 60 -14.84 -3.47 -4.28
C LEU A 60 -14.86 -1.96 -4.05
N THR A 61 -13.86 -1.27 -4.60
CA THR A 61 -13.75 0.19 -4.54
C THR A 61 -14.58 0.89 -5.61
N THR A 62 -15.22 0.12 -6.50
CA THR A 62 -16.15 0.57 -7.54
C THR A 62 -17.54 -0.05 -7.33
N PRO A 63 -18.62 0.60 -7.80
CA PRO A 63 -19.94 -0.01 -7.83
C PRO A 63 -19.92 -1.39 -8.50
N PRO A 64 -20.64 -2.40 -7.96
CA PRO A 64 -21.67 -2.31 -6.92
C PRO A 64 -21.14 -2.39 -5.46
N CYS A 65 -19.85 -2.16 -5.21
CA CYS A 65 -19.25 -2.13 -3.87
C CYS A 65 -19.40 -3.46 -3.10
N THR A 66 -19.42 -4.59 -3.81
CA THR A 66 -19.59 -5.93 -3.25
C THR A 66 -18.55 -6.23 -2.17
N GLN A 67 -19.01 -6.76 -1.04
CA GLN A 67 -18.19 -7.14 0.11
C GLN A 67 -17.56 -8.54 -0.05
N GLY A 68 -16.60 -8.87 0.81
CA GLY A 68 -15.92 -10.18 0.83
C GLY A 68 -14.61 -10.20 0.06
N VAL A 69 -14.10 -9.04 -0.37
CA VAL A 69 -12.81 -8.96 -1.06
C VAL A 69 -11.68 -9.13 -0.04
N SER A 70 -10.85 -10.15 -0.24
CA SER A 70 -9.57 -10.33 0.48
C SER A 70 -8.54 -9.32 -0.07
N TRP A 71 -8.19 -8.32 0.73
CA TRP A 71 -7.23 -7.28 0.40
C TRP A 71 -5.87 -7.58 1.03
N ASN A 72 -4.80 -7.43 0.24
CA ASN A 72 -3.41 -7.61 0.67
C ASN A 72 -2.62 -6.40 0.20
N LEU A 73 -2.27 -5.49 1.12
CA LEU A 73 -1.53 -4.27 0.80
C LEU A 73 -0.06 -4.47 1.14
N LEU A 74 0.79 -4.46 0.12
CA LEU A 74 2.23 -4.64 0.25
C LEU A 74 2.82 -3.50 1.10
N LYS A 75 3.73 -3.83 2.00
CA LYS A 75 4.33 -2.87 2.93
C LYS A 75 5.34 -1.95 2.27
N ARG A 76 6.13 -2.50 1.34
CA ARG A 76 7.12 -1.75 0.60
C ARG A 76 6.43 -0.89 -0.45
N THR A 77 6.74 0.40 -0.43
CA THR A 77 6.31 1.35 -1.45
C THR A 77 7.38 1.43 -2.53
N GLU A 78 6.94 1.60 -3.77
CA GLU A 78 7.82 1.76 -4.93
C GLU A 78 7.86 3.22 -5.38
N LYS A 79 8.93 3.64 -6.05
CA LYS A 79 9.00 5.00 -6.60
C LYS A 79 8.37 5.08 -7.98
N VAL A 80 7.82 6.24 -8.30
CA VAL A 80 7.32 6.63 -9.62
C VAL A 80 7.75 8.07 -9.89
N CYS A 81 8.15 8.41 -11.12
CA CYS A 81 8.54 9.78 -11.47
C CYS A 81 7.34 10.58 -12.03
N GLN A 82 7.48 11.91 -12.07
CA GLN A 82 6.39 12.81 -12.49
C GLN A 82 5.86 12.51 -13.89
N ARG A 83 6.75 12.24 -14.86
CA ARG A 83 6.39 11.85 -16.24
C ARG A 83 5.43 10.65 -16.30
N GLN A 84 5.65 9.64 -15.45
CA GLN A 84 4.83 8.43 -15.41
C GLN A 84 3.44 8.73 -14.85
N VAL A 85 3.37 9.56 -13.79
CA VAL A 85 2.10 10.01 -13.20
C VAL A 85 1.31 10.88 -14.17
N ASP A 86 1.97 11.80 -14.87
CA ASP A 86 1.34 12.70 -15.83
C ASP A 86 0.74 11.95 -17.01
N ARG A 87 1.44 10.91 -17.50
CA ARG A 87 0.91 10.07 -18.58
C ARG A 87 -0.38 9.36 -18.17
N LEU A 88 -0.44 8.82 -16.96
CA LEU A 88 -1.67 8.22 -16.42
C LEU A 88 -2.80 9.26 -16.30
N LYS A 89 -2.50 10.43 -15.72
CA LYS A 89 -3.50 11.50 -15.55
C LYS A 89 -4.03 12.01 -16.88
N ALA A 90 -3.16 12.22 -17.87
CA ALA A 90 -3.55 12.66 -19.20
C ALA A 90 -4.49 11.66 -19.89
N ALA A 91 -4.19 10.37 -19.77
CA ALA A 91 -5.08 9.34 -20.31
C ALA A 91 -6.40 9.23 -19.55
N LEU A 92 -6.41 9.35 -18.21
CA LEU A 92 -7.65 9.43 -17.43
C LEU A 92 -8.48 10.64 -17.84
N TYR A 93 -7.85 11.81 -18.02
CA TYR A 93 -8.54 13.02 -18.49
C TYR A 93 -9.25 12.78 -19.83
N ALA A 94 -8.54 12.21 -20.81
CA ALA A 94 -9.08 11.90 -22.13
C ALA A 94 -10.19 10.83 -22.07
N THR A 95 -10.05 9.85 -21.17
CA THR A 95 -10.95 8.68 -21.10
C THR A 95 -12.06 8.79 -20.06
N GLN A 96 -12.06 9.79 -19.18
CA GLN A 96 -13.03 9.91 -18.08
C GLN A 96 -13.66 11.31 -18.03
N ASN A 97 -13.95 11.89 -19.20
CA ASN A 97 -14.67 13.17 -19.31
C ASN A 97 -13.99 14.31 -18.52
N GLY A 98 -12.66 14.37 -18.57
CA GLY A 98 -11.86 15.39 -17.88
C GLY A 98 -11.52 15.08 -16.43
N ILE A 99 -11.79 13.86 -15.93
CA ILE A 99 -11.47 13.45 -14.57
C ILE A 99 -10.00 13.00 -14.49
N ASN A 100 -9.23 13.62 -13.58
CA ASN A 100 -7.80 13.37 -13.38
C ASN A 100 -7.47 12.38 -12.25
N PHE A 101 -8.48 11.83 -11.57
CA PHE A 101 -8.32 10.91 -10.44
C PHE A 101 -9.41 9.85 -10.47
N ASN A 102 -9.10 8.62 -10.08
CA ASN A 102 -10.02 7.49 -10.16
C ASN A 102 -10.11 6.69 -8.86
N ASN A 103 -9.74 7.28 -7.73
CA ASN A 103 -9.74 6.63 -6.43
C ASN A 103 -10.99 6.98 -5.61
N ARG A 104 -11.47 5.99 -4.85
CA ARG A 104 -12.49 6.18 -3.82
C ARG A 104 -11.84 6.74 -2.54
N VAL A 105 -12.60 7.53 -1.77
CA VAL A 105 -12.18 7.99 -0.44
C VAL A 105 -12.03 6.80 0.53
N VAL A 106 -11.10 6.92 1.48
CA VAL A 106 -10.91 5.91 2.54
C VAL A 106 -12.21 5.70 3.31
N GLN A 107 -12.49 4.47 3.69
CA GLN A 107 -13.71 4.10 4.41
C GLN A 107 -13.36 3.76 5.86
N PRO A 108 -14.27 4.02 6.82
CA PRO A 108 -14.02 3.70 8.23
C PRO A 108 -13.69 2.22 8.43
N LEU A 109 -12.83 1.94 9.40
CA LEU A 109 -12.44 0.56 9.71
C LEU A 109 -13.61 -0.25 10.28
N HIS A 110 -14.49 0.42 11.04
CA HIS A 110 -15.55 -0.21 11.83
C HIS A 110 -14.97 -1.32 12.73
N HIS A 111 -15.57 -2.50 12.73
CA HIS A 111 -15.17 -3.63 13.59
C HIS A 111 -14.09 -4.54 12.95
N ARG A 112 -13.51 -4.12 11.83
CA ARG A 112 -12.50 -4.93 11.14
C ARG A 112 -11.15 -4.80 11.84
N VAL A 113 -10.41 -5.90 11.87
CA VAL A 113 -9.01 -5.93 12.31
C VAL A 113 -8.13 -6.06 11.07
N VAL A 114 -7.07 -5.25 11.00
CA VAL A 114 -6.04 -5.37 9.97
C VAL A 114 -4.92 -6.24 10.51
N THR A 115 -4.62 -7.33 9.82
CA THR A 115 -3.55 -8.25 10.20
C THR A 115 -2.23 -7.78 9.60
N ASP A 116 -1.19 -7.77 10.42
CA ASP A 116 0.18 -7.61 9.97
C ASP A 116 0.78 -8.97 9.60
N ASN A 117 1.10 -9.17 8.32
CA ASN A 117 1.86 -10.34 7.87
C ASN A 117 3.31 -9.92 7.55
N ASN A 118 4.12 -9.78 8.60
CA ASN A 118 5.57 -9.68 8.44
C ASN A 118 6.17 -11.06 8.23
N LEU A 119 6.91 -11.23 7.14
CA LEU A 119 7.82 -12.35 6.99
C LEU A 119 9.11 -12.01 7.74
N HIS A 120 9.03 -11.95 9.07
CA HIS A 120 10.24 -12.12 9.87
C HIS A 120 10.71 -13.55 9.63
N HIS A 121 11.98 -13.72 9.27
CA HIS A 121 12.64 -15.01 9.37
C HIS A 121 12.66 -15.37 10.87
N THR A 122 11.56 -15.93 11.39
CA THR A 122 11.46 -16.39 12.76
C THR A 122 12.42 -17.55 12.89
N GLN A 123 13.65 -17.28 13.31
CA GLN A 123 14.39 -18.30 14.04
C GLN A 123 13.59 -18.55 15.31
N SER A 124 12.90 -19.68 15.31
CA SER A 124 12.26 -20.27 16.48
C SER A 124 13.33 -20.48 17.56
N SER A 125 13.54 -19.48 18.41
CA SER A 125 14.12 -19.68 19.73
C SER A 125 13.00 -20.19 20.62
N SER A 126 13.01 -21.50 20.87
CA SER A 126 12.21 -22.15 21.90
C SER A 126 12.49 -21.48 23.25
N SER A 127 11.58 -20.63 23.70
CA SER A 127 11.67 -20.05 25.04
C SER A 127 11.10 -21.07 26.03
N GLN A 128 12.03 -21.71 26.73
CA GLN A 128 11.76 -22.60 27.84
C GLN A 128 10.86 -21.93 28.88
N THR A 129 9.87 -22.68 29.32
CA THR A 129 9.00 -22.43 30.47
C THR A 129 9.83 -22.11 31.72
N ARG A 130 9.58 -20.97 32.36
CA ARG A 130 9.77 -20.80 33.80
C ARG A 130 8.62 -19.99 34.38
N GLU A 131 7.78 -20.71 35.10
CA GLU A 131 6.91 -20.14 36.14
C GLU A 131 7.80 -19.56 37.25
N THR A 132 7.50 -18.32 37.65
CA THR A 132 7.72 -17.89 39.03
C THR A 132 6.61 -16.93 39.41
N GLU A 133 5.75 -17.36 40.33
CA GLU A 133 4.80 -16.52 41.03
C GLU A 133 5.53 -15.48 41.91
N ALA A 134 5.03 -14.25 41.96
CA ALA A 134 5.18 -13.39 43.14
C ALA A 134 4.06 -12.35 43.22
N SER A 135 3.57 -12.21 44.44
CA SER A 135 2.31 -11.64 44.88
C SER A 135 2.29 -10.10 44.96
N SER A 136 1.07 -9.55 44.85
CA SER A 136 0.51 -8.38 45.54
C SER A 136 1.44 -7.21 45.94
N ALA A 137 1.18 -6.02 45.38
CA ALA A 137 1.05 -4.79 46.15
C ALA A 137 0.43 -3.65 45.33
N MET A 138 -0.71 -3.17 45.81
CA MET A 138 -1.31 -1.88 45.50
C MET A 138 -0.50 -0.78 46.21
N LYS A 139 -0.02 0.25 45.48
CA LYS A 139 0.09 1.62 46.02
C LYS A 139 0.39 2.71 44.97
N CYS A 140 -0.25 3.83 45.26
CA CYS A 140 -0.40 5.10 44.58
C CYS A 140 0.87 5.98 44.68
N GLY A 141 1.10 6.86 43.69
CA GLY A 141 2.08 7.94 43.78
C GLY A 141 2.31 8.70 42.47
N LEU A 142 1.86 9.95 42.41
CA LEU A 142 2.10 10.93 41.33
C LEU A 142 3.60 11.20 41.09
N GLN A 143 4.00 11.42 39.84
CA GLN A 143 4.72 12.64 39.42
C GLN A 143 4.77 12.71 37.88
N GLY A 144 4.58 13.90 37.32
CA GLY A 144 4.21 14.13 35.93
C GLY A 144 5.26 13.85 34.86
N GLY A 145 4.76 13.71 33.63
CA GLY A 145 5.53 13.69 32.40
C GLY A 145 4.62 13.99 31.22
N LEU A 146 4.96 15.04 30.49
CA LEU A 146 4.25 15.71 29.40
C LEU A 146 3.89 14.77 28.23
N VAL A 147 2.64 14.82 27.74
CA VAL A 147 2.23 14.21 26.46
C VAL A 147 2.47 15.23 25.35
N ALA A 148 3.29 14.89 24.35
CA ALA A 148 3.45 15.67 23.13
C ALA A 148 3.08 14.82 21.90
N THR A 149 1.88 15.04 21.38
CA THR A 149 1.46 14.69 20.02
C THR A 149 2.14 15.65 19.02
N ALA A 150 2.88 15.12 18.05
CA ALA A 150 3.40 15.89 16.92
C ALA A 150 2.73 15.42 15.62
N ALA A 151 1.89 16.30 15.07
CA ALA A 151 1.40 16.23 13.70
C ALA A 151 2.46 16.84 12.77
N ALA A 152 2.92 16.09 11.77
CA ALA A 152 3.82 16.60 10.74
C ALA A 152 3.03 16.86 9.45
N VAL A 153 2.66 18.13 9.24
CA VAL A 153 2.33 18.70 7.94
C VAL A 153 3.65 19.20 7.35
N LEU A 154 4.08 18.64 6.22
CA LEU A 154 5.15 19.21 5.41
C LEU A 154 4.59 19.57 4.04
N ALA A 155 4.35 20.87 3.88
CA ALA A 155 4.20 21.53 2.59
C ALA A 155 5.34 22.54 2.46
N ARG A 156 6.04 22.52 1.32
CA ARG A 156 6.77 23.62 0.66
C ARG A 156 7.67 23.08 -0.47
N PRO A 157 8.15 23.92 -1.41
CA PRO A 157 8.22 25.39 -1.42
C PRO A 157 6.96 26.12 -1.89
#